data_AF-A0A3B7LWN1-F1
#
_entry.id   AF-A0A3B7LWN1-F1
#
_cell.length_a   1.000
_cell.length_b   1.000
_cell.length_c   1.000
_cell.angle_alpha   90.00
_cell.angle_beta   90.00
_cell.angle_gamma   90.00
#
_symmetry.space_group_name_H-M   'P 1'
#
loop_
_entity.id
_entity.type
_entity.pdbx_description
1 polymer ?
#
loop_
_entity_poly.entity_id
_entity_poly.type
_entity_poly.pdbx_seq_one_letter_code
_entity_poly.pdbx_strand_id
1 'polypeptide(L)'
;MEQIRPFPPTDLIDQAEEVEAILLAPAVELKDWVIANWLTIGGQLHNPDHDHIAELLHDDETFLAFAWASSAAVSKKRMVLGQCEKVMFNQGGWKKARQEQQMREWFGCVPVYLITIDAAFCEQATDRDFCRLIEHELYHIGVERDADGEIIYSDVTGLPKHYLAGHDVEVFFGEIRQHGIDSSVQRLLEIAKNAPFVSETNIAACCGNCVMN
;
A
#
# COMPACT_ATOMS: atom_id res chain seq x y z
N MET A 1 -4.81 -10.11 -25.28
CA MET A 1 -3.37 -10.43 -25.10
C MET A 1 -3.23 -10.83 -23.65
N GLU A 2 -2.54 -11.94 -23.35
CA GLU A 2 -2.10 -12.21 -21.99
C GLU A 2 -1.15 -11.07 -21.60
N GLN A 3 -1.50 -10.32 -20.55
CA GLN A 3 -0.67 -9.23 -20.05
C GLN A 3 0.30 -9.84 -19.04
N ILE A 4 1.60 -9.75 -19.32
CA ILE A 4 2.65 -10.27 -18.45
C ILE A 4 2.93 -9.23 -17.38
N ARG A 5 3.11 -9.65 -16.12
CA ARG A 5 3.46 -8.74 -15.03
C ARG A 5 4.84 -8.10 -15.26
N PRO A 6 5.04 -6.84 -14.87
CA PRO A 6 6.35 -6.19 -14.95
C PRO A 6 7.36 -6.84 -14.01
N PHE A 7 8.61 -6.91 -14.47
CA PHE A 7 9.74 -7.36 -13.67
C PHE A 7 10.65 -6.17 -13.34
N PRO A 8 11.40 -6.23 -12.23
CA PRO A 8 12.41 -5.22 -11.95
C PRO A 8 13.45 -5.13 -13.07
N PRO A 9 14.04 -3.94 -13.33
CA PRO A 9 15.12 -3.81 -14.30
C PRO A 9 16.31 -4.70 -13.92
N THR A 10 16.83 -5.50 -14.87
CA THR A 10 18.00 -6.37 -14.63
C THR A 10 19.20 -5.55 -14.16
N ASP A 11 19.45 -4.39 -14.76
CA ASP A 11 20.53 -3.49 -14.37
C ASP A 11 20.44 -3.05 -12.89
N LEU A 12 19.23 -2.95 -12.32
CA LEU A 12 19.04 -2.61 -10.89
C LEU A 12 19.49 -3.76 -10.00
N ILE A 13 19.15 -5.00 -10.36
CA ILE A 13 19.51 -6.21 -9.62
C ILE A 13 21.00 -6.45 -9.70
N ASP A 14 21.58 -6.41 -10.92
CA ASP A 14 23.01 -6.63 -11.14
C ASP A 14 23.86 -5.63 -10.36
N GLN A 15 23.52 -4.34 -10.40
CA GLN A 15 24.24 -3.31 -9.64
C GLN A 15 24.09 -3.49 -8.13
N ALA A 16 22.95 -4.00 -7.66
CA ALA A 16 22.72 -4.21 -6.23
C ALA A 16 23.58 -5.34 -5.66
N GLU A 17 24.01 -6.30 -6.48
CA GLU A 17 24.98 -7.33 -6.05
C GLU A 17 26.36 -6.72 -5.73
N GLU A 18 26.67 -5.56 -6.30
CA GLU A 18 27.98 -4.90 -6.17
C GLU A 18 28.04 -3.85 -5.03
N VAL A 19 26.90 -3.44 -4.47
CA VAL A 19 26.82 -2.36 -3.48
C VAL A 19 26.00 -2.71 -2.24
N GLU A 20 26.44 -2.27 -1.07
CA GLU A 20 25.71 -2.48 0.19
C GLU A 20 24.47 -1.58 0.33
N ALA A 21 24.39 -0.49 -0.42
CA ALA A 21 23.29 0.47 -0.33
C ALA A 21 22.08 -0.01 -1.14
N ILE A 22 20.87 0.25 -0.62
CA ILE A 22 19.64 0.03 -1.39
C ILE A 22 19.64 0.98 -2.60
N LEU A 23 19.51 0.40 -3.78
CA LEU A 23 19.33 1.12 -5.03
C LEU A 23 17.84 1.29 -5.29
N LEU A 24 17.47 2.42 -5.86
CA LEU A 24 16.09 2.75 -6.20
C LEU A 24 16.02 3.13 -7.67
N ALA A 25 14.94 2.71 -8.33
CA ALA A 25 14.66 3.06 -9.72
C ALA A 25 13.17 3.34 -9.93
N PRO A 26 12.81 4.24 -10.86
CA PRO A 26 11.40 4.46 -11.20
C PRO A 26 10.81 3.20 -11.84
N ALA A 27 9.57 2.87 -11.47
CA ALA A 27 8.84 1.70 -11.97
C ALA A 27 7.66 2.15 -12.84
N VAL A 28 7.95 2.83 -13.94
CA VAL A 28 6.92 3.39 -14.85
C VAL A 28 6.05 2.28 -15.45
N GLU A 29 6.67 1.18 -15.88
CA GLU A 29 5.96 0.02 -16.44
C GLU A 29 5.06 -0.65 -15.40
N LEU A 30 5.45 -0.63 -14.11
CA LEU A 30 4.61 -1.11 -13.02
C LEU A 30 3.37 -0.25 -12.86
N LYS A 31 3.52 1.07 -12.88
CA LYS A 31 2.39 2.02 -12.84
C LYS A 31 1.40 1.73 -13.97
N ASP A 32 1.88 1.64 -15.20
CA ASP A 32 1.04 1.42 -16.38
C ASP A 32 0.27 0.09 -16.29
N TRP A 33 0.96 -0.95 -15.82
CA TRP A 33 0.35 -2.25 -15.61
C TRP A 33 -0.72 -2.25 -14.50
N VAL A 34 -0.45 -1.55 -13.39
CA VAL A 34 -1.43 -1.38 -12.31
C VAL A 34 -2.66 -0.62 -12.78
N ILE A 35 -2.48 0.46 -13.54
CA ILE A 35 -3.59 1.24 -14.09
C ILE A 35 -4.47 0.34 -14.97
N ALA A 36 -3.87 -0.43 -15.87
CA ALA A 36 -4.60 -1.31 -16.78
C ALA A 36 -5.35 -2.45 -16.08
N ASN A 37 -4.87 -2.92 -14.93
CA ASN A 37 -5.41 -4.11 -14.26
C ASN A 37 -6.32 -3.81 -13.07
N TRP A 38 -5.94 -2.90 -12.17
CA TRP A 38 -6.73 -2.55 -10.98
C TRP A 38 -7.56 -1.29 -11.15
N LEU A 39 -7.04 -0.27 -11.86
CA LEU A 39 -7.61 1.09 -11.88
C LEU A 39 -8.34 1.42 -13.19
N THR A 40 -8.67 0.40 -13.98
CA THR A 40 -9.46 0.54 -15.21
C THR A 40 -10.67 -0.38 -15.13
N ILE A 41 -11.87 0.18 -15.36
CA ILE A 41 -13.10 -0.61 -15.43
C ILE A 41 -12.97 -1.67 -16.53
N GLY A 42 -13.16 -2.94 -16.16
CA GLY A 42 -12.99 -4.09 -17.06
C GLY A 42 -11.56 -4.64 -17.12
N GLY A 43 -10.63 -4.08 -16.35
CA GLY A 43 -9.33 -4.69 -16.06
C GLY A 43 -9.49 -6.05 -15.38
N GLN A 44 -8.51 -6.95 -15.56
CA GLN A 44 -8.62 -8.33 -15.06
C GLN A 44 -8.66 -8.42 -13.53
N LEU A 45 -8.07 -7.44 -12.86
CA LEU A 45 -7.96 -7.35 -11.41
C LEU A 45 -8.70 -6.11 -10.89
N HIS A 46 -9.67 -5.59 -11.67
CA HIS A 46 -10.39 -4.36 -11.32
C HIS A 46 -11.05 -4.54 -9.96
N ASN A 47 -10.76 -3.61 -9.05
CA ASN A 47 -11.31 -3.57 -7.72
C ASN A 47 -11.97 -2.20 -7.48
N PRO A 48 -13.30 -2.14 -7.32
CA PRO A 48 -14.03 -0.90 -7.08
C PRO A 48 -13.58 -0.14 -5.83
N ASP A 49 -12.98 -0.82 -4.84
CA ASP A 49 -12.47 -0.15 -3.64
C ASP A 49 -11.34 0.85 -3.97
N HIS A 50 -10.71 0.72 -5.15
CA HIS A 50 -9.67 1.63 -5.64
C HIS A 50 -10.16 2.65 -6.69
N ASP A 51 -11.48 2.71 -6.99
CA ASP A 51 -12.01 3.61 -8.02
C ASP A 51 -11.71 5.10 -7.70
N HIS A 52 -11.62 5.46 -6.42
CA HIS A 52 -11.24 6.81 -5.99
C HIS A 52 -9.80 7.20 -6.37
N ILE A 53 -8.90 6.21 -6.54
CA ILE A 53 -7.53 6.42 -7.04
C ILE A 53 -7.59 6.59 -8.57
N ALA A 54 -8.39 5.77 -9.25
CA ALA A 54 -8.55 5.81 -10.70
C ALA A 54 -9.11 7.15 -11.18
N GLU A 55 -10.13 7.67 -10.48
CA GLU A 55 -10.73 8.99 -10.76
C GLU A 55 -9.68 10.10 -10.68
N LEU A 56 -8.84 10.10 -9.64
CA LEU A 56 -7.78 11.11 -9.48
C LEU A 56 -6.68 10.98 -10.54
N LEU A 57 -6.27 9.76 -10.89
CA LEU A 57 -5.26 9.56 -11.91
C LEU A 57 -5.73 9.95 -13.31
N HIS A 58 -7.04 9.91 -13.56
CA HIS A 58 -7.61 10.40 -14.81
C HIS A 58 -7.41 11.92 -14.98
N ASP A 59 -7.55 12.67 -13.89
CA ASP A 59 -7.43 14.13 -13.88
C ASP A 59 -5.98 14.62 -13.64
N ASP A 60 -5.20 13.86 -12.88
CA ASP A 60 -3.83 14.20 -12.48
C ASP A 60 -2.92 12.95 -12.46
N GLU A 61 -2.17 12.76 -13.55
CA GLU A 61 -1.21 11.66 -13.66
C GLU A 61 -0.10 11.71 -12.59
N THR A 62 0.09 12.84 -11.90
CA THR A 62 1.08 12.99 -10.82
C THR A 62 0.61 12.45 -9.47
N PHE A 63 -0.66 12.02 -9.38
CA PHE A 63 -1.24 11.54 -8.13
C PHE A 63 -0.52 10.31 -7.56
N LEU A 64 -0.13 9.35 -8.41
CA LEU A 64 0.52 8.10 -8.00
C LEU A 64 1.73 7.79 -8.89
N ALA A 65 2.84 7.41 -8.25
CA ALA A 65 4.02 6.88 -8.90
C ALA A 65 4.48 5.58 -8.23
N PHE A 66 5.29 4.81 -8.94
CA PHE A 66 5.88 3.56 -8.45
C PHE A 66 7.40 3.59 -8.56
N ALA A 67 8.07 2.92 -7.63
CA ALA A 67 9.51 2.70 -7.65
C ALA A 67 9.85 1.24 -7.27
N TRP A 68 10.97 0.77 -7.80
CA TRP A 68 11.63 -0.45 -7.37
C TRP A 68 12.70 -0.12 -6.34
N ALA A 69 12.81 -0.93 -5.29
CA ALA A 69 13.94 -0.97 -4.38
C ALA A 69 14.70 -2.28 -4.57
N SER A 70 16.02 -2.23 -4.65
CA SER A 70 16.82 -3.44 -4.90
C SER A 70 16.72 -4.51 -3.80
N SER A 71 16.30 -4.13 -2.60
CA SER A 71 15.99 -5.06 -1.51
C SER A 71 14.97 -4.47 -0.52
N ALA A 72 14.36 -5.33 0.28
CA ALA A 72 13.45 -4.96 1.35
C ALA A 72 14.05 -3.92 2.31
N ALA A 73 13.23 -2.94 2.70
CA ALA A 73 13.57 -2.07 3.81
C ALA A 73 13.43 -2.82 5.15
N VAL A 74 14.21 -2.42 6.15
CA VAL A 74 14.07 -2.93 7.52
C VAL A 74 13.44 -1.87 8.40
N SER A 75 12.26 -2.15 8.93
CA SER A 75 11.55 -1.27 9.87
C SER A 75 11.15 -2.03 11.12
N LYS A 76 11.55 -1.53 12.30
CA LYS A 76 11.25 -2.17 13.61
C LYS A 76 11.59 -3.67 13.65
N LYS A 77 12.71 -4.07 13.04
CA LYS A 77 13.17 -5.47 12.89
C LYS A 77 12.26 -6.37 12.04
N ARG A 78 11.35 -5.79 11.26
CA ARG A 78 10.57 -6.49 10.24
C ARG A 78 11.02 -6.05 8.86
N MET A 79 11.01 -7.00 7.93
CA MET A 79 11.17 -6.72 6.51
C MET A 79 9.91 -6.07 5.98
N VAL A 80 10.08 -5.07 5.12
CA VAL A 80 9.03 -4.33 4.45
C VAL A 80 9.22 -4.57 2.95
N LEU A 81 8.31 -5.34 2.35
CA LEU A 81 8.36 -5.77 0.95
C LEU A 81 7.75 -4.73 0.01
N GLY A 82 6.88 -3.87 0.53
CA GLY A 82 6.28 -2.75 -0.17
C GLY A 82 6.06 -1.60 0.82
N GLN A 83 6.05 -0.38 0.31
CA GLN A 83 5.73 0.80 1.09
C GLN A 83 5.02 1.83 0.22
N CYS A 84 3.75 2.07 0.51
CA CYS A 84 3.02 3.26 0.11
C CYS A 84 3.33 4.43 1.05
N GLU A 85 3.64 5.59 0.49
CA GLU A 85 3.79 6.84 1.23
C GLU A 85 3.08 8.00 0.53
N LYS A 86 2.52 8.90 1.33
CA LYS A 86 2.16 10.25 0.87
C LYS A 86 3.43 11.08 0.90
N VAL A 87 3.93 11.51 -0.26
CA VAL A 87 5.27 12.07 -0.41
C VAL A 87 5.37 13.38 0.37
N MET A 88 6.20 13.37 1.42
CA MET A 88 6.41 14.51 2.31
C MET A 88 7.89 14.61 2.68
N PHE A 89 8.53 15.73 2.33
CA PHE A 89 9.92 15.98 2.68
C PHE A 89 10.03 16.72 4.01
N ASN A 90 10.20 15.96 5.09
CA ASN A 90 10.35 16.49 6.46
C ASN A 90 11.75 17.08 6.73
N GLN A 91 12.31 17.81 5.77
CA GLN A 91 13.60 18.48 5.84
C GLN A 91 13.56 19.81 5.09
N GLY A 92 14.52 20.70 5.36
CA GLY A 92 14.68 21.99 4.67
C GLY A 92 15.95 22.09 3.82
N GLY A 93 16.07 23.19 3.08
CA GLY A 93 17.28 23.56 2.32
C GLY A 93 17.73 22.48 1.34
N TRP A 94 19.04 22.23 1.28
CA TRP A 94 19.62 21.28 0.32
C TRP A 94 19.20 19.81 0.53
N LYS A 95 18.77 19.43 1.75
CA LYS A 95 18.27 18.07 1.99
C LYS A 95 16.96 17.83 1.24
N LYS A 96 16.03 18.79 1.34
CA LYS A 96 14.77 18.78 0.59
C LYS A 96 15.03 18.87 -0.92
N ALA A 97 15.88 19.80 -1.34
CA ALA A 97 16.16 20.01 -2.76
C ALA A 97 16.68 18.74 -3.46
N ARG A 98 17.58 17.97 -2.82
CA ARG A 98 18.06 16.69 -3.39
C ARG A 98 16.96 15.62 -3.51
N GLN A 99 16.07 15.54 -2.52
CA GLN A 99 14.94 14.58 -2.55
C GLN A 99 13.91 14.97 -3.63
N GLU A 100 13.58 16.26 -3.75
CA GLU A 100 12.69 16.76 -4.80
C GLU A 100 13.30 16.59 -6.19
N GLN A 101 14.61 16.84 -6.34
CA GLN A 101 15.31 16.63 -7.60
C GLN A 101 15.22 15.17 -8.05
N GLN A 102 15.45 14.22 -7.15
CA GLN A 102 15.35 12.79 -7.46
C GLN A 102 13.96 12.42 -8.01
N MET A 103 12.89 12.89 -7.36
CA MET A 103 11.53 12.62 -7.81
C MET A 103 11.25 13.23 -9.19
N ARG A 104 11.70 14.47 -9.42
CA ARG A 104 11.50 15.16 -10.70
C ARG A 104 12.28 14.52 -11.85
N GLU A 105 13.49 14.04 -11.57
CA GLU A 105 14.29 13.32 -12.57
C GLU A 105 13.66 11.98 -12.95
N TRP A 106 13.02 11.31 -12.00
CA TRP A 106 12.34 10.03 -12.22
C TRP A 106 10.95 10.16 -12.85
N PHE A 107 10.15 11.12 -12.38
CA PHE A 107 8.71 11.18 -12.66
C PHE A 107 8.29 12.48 -13.35
N GLY A 108 9.22 13.39 -13.64
CA GLY A 108 8.92 14.73 -14.15
C GLY A 108 8.27 15.68 -13.13
N CYS A 109 7.87 15.16 -11.96
CA CYS A 109 7.15 15.85 -10.92
C CYS A 109 7.53 15.32 -9.53
N VAL A 110 6.99 15.93 -8.47
CA VAL A 110 6.95 15.29 -7.14
C VAL A 110 5.57 14.66 -7.03
N PRO A 111 5.43 13.33 -7.03
CA PRO A 111 4.12 12.69 -7.00
C PRO A 111 3.44 12.89 -5.63
N VAL A 112 2.11 12.79 -5.58
CA VAL A 112 1.37 12.88 -4.31
C VAL A 112 1.59 11.63 -3.47
N TYR A 113 1.49 10.45 -4.10
CA TYR A 113 1.78 9.16 -3.50
C TYR A 113 2.88 8.43 -4.27
N LEU A 114 3.74 7.73 -3.53
CA LEU A 114 4.77 6.85 -4.07
C LEU A 114 4.61 5.47 -3.45
N ILE A 115 4.50 4.44 -4.29
CA ILE A 115 4.57 3.04 -3.86
C ILE A 115 5.93 2.49 -4.25
N THR A 116 6.72 2.06 -3.27
CA THR A 116 8.02 1.44 -3.49
C THR A 116 7.94 -0.06 -3.21
N ILE A 117 8.40 -0.91 -4.13
CA ILE A 117 8.30 -2.36 -4.03
C ILE A 117 9.68 -3.01 -4.05
N ASP A 118 9.89 -4.03 -3.22
CA ASP A 118 11.10 -4.85 -3.18
C ASP A 118 11.24 -5.68 -4.46
N ALA A 119 12.23 -5.32 -5.27
CA ALA A 119 12.59 -5.96 -6.52
C ALA A 119 13.07 -7.40 -6.33
N ALA A 120 13.92 -7.65 -5.32
CA ALA A 120 14.49 -8.97 -5.06
C ALA A 120 13.39 -9.98 -4.66
N PHE A 121 12.40 -9.52 -3.88
CA PHE A 121 11.22 -10.32 -3.61
C PHE A 121 10.41 -10.58 -4.89
N CYS A 122 10.13 -9.54 -5.68
CA CYS A 122 9.27 -9.65 -6.86
C CYS A 122 9.84 -10.54 -7.97
N GLU A 123 11.16 -10.65 -8.07
CA GLU A 123 11.84 -11.58 -8.98
C GLU A 123 11.50 -13.05 -8.66
N GLN A 124 11.38 -13.38 -7.38
CA GLN A 124 11.16 -14.75 -6.90
C GLN A 124 9.69 -15.03 -6.54
N ALA A 125 8.86 -13.99 -6.44
CA ALA A 125 7.47 -14.09 -6.04
C ALA A 125 6.62 -14.82 -7.10
N THR A 126 5.61 -15.55 -6.62
CA THR A 126 4.55 -16.04 -7.50
C THR A 126 3.69 -14.86 -7.98
N ASP A 127 3.01 -15.01 -9.12
CA ASP A 127 2.09 -13.97 -9.62
C ASP A 127 1.01 -13.60 -8.59
N ARG A 128 0.55 -14.58 -7.80
CA ARG A 128 -0.40 -14.36 -6.71
C ARG A 128 0.18 -13.45 -5.63
N ASP A 129 1.37 -13.77 -5.13
CA ASP A 129 1.98 -13.01 -4.03
C ASP A 129 2.35 -11.60 -4.50
N PHE A 130 2.80 -11.47 -5.75
CA PHE A 130 3.04 -10.18 -6.38
C PHE A 130 1.77 -9.33 -6.46
N CYS A 131 0.69 -9.86 -7.04
CA CYS A 131 -0.57 -9.13 -7.17
C CYS A 131 -1.11 -8.72 -5.81
N ARG A 132 -1.02 -9.60 -4.81
CA ARG A 132 -1.44 -9.29 -3.45
C ARG A 132 -0.61 -8.16 -2.83
N LEU A 133 0.71 -8.16 -3.00
CA LEU A 133 1.56 -7.08 -2.51
C LEU A 133 1.20 -5.74 -3.15
N ILE A 134 0.97 -5.71 -4.46
CA ILE A 134 0.56 -4.49 -5.15
C ILE A 134 -0.77 -3.97 -4.62
N GLU A 135 -1.77 -4.84 -4.48
CA GLU A 135 -3.08 -4.45 -3.96
C GLU A 135 -3.00 -4.00 -2.49
N HIS A 136 -2.17 -4.66 -1.66
CA HIS A 136 -1.87 -4.22 -0.30
C HIS A 136 -1.46 -2.75 -0.25
N GLU A 137 -0.48 -2.39 -1.10
CA GLU A 137 0.03 -1.02 -1.13
C GLU A 137 -0.98 -0.02 -1.69
N LEU A 138 -1.86 -0.43 -2.61
CA LEU A 138 -2.94 0.42 -3.10
C LEU A 138 -3.96 0.74 -1.99
N TYR A 139 -4.29 -0.22 -1.12
CA TYR A 139 -5.19 0.00 0.02
C TYR A 139 -4.65 0.99 1.05
N HIS A 140 -3.35 1.27 1.06
CA HIS A 140 -2.80 2.35 1.88
C HIS A 140 -3.19 3.74 1.40
N ILE A 141 -3.67 3.89 0.17
CA ILE A 141 -4.27 5.14 -0.32
C ILE A 141 -5.75 5.08 0.03
N GLY A 142 -6.13 5.69 1.15
CA GLY A 142 -7.53 5.79 1.58
C GLY A 142 -8.16 7.12 1.19
N VAL A 143 -9.49 7.18 1.18
CA VAL A 143 -10.26 8.42 0.99
C VAL A 143 -11.26 8.60 2.13
N GLU A 144 -11.33 9.80 2.71
CA GLU A 144 -12.30 10.10 3.76
C GLU A 144 -13.73 9.97 3.24
N ARG A 145 -14.59 9.32 4.00
CA ARG A 145 -16.01 9.14 3.71
C ARG A 145 -16.88 9.63 4.85
N ASP A 146 -18.07 10.13 4.55
CA ASP A 146 -19.04 10.55 5.55
C ASP A 146 -19.85 9.36 6.12
N ALA A 147 -20.85 9.65 6.95
CA ALA A 147 -21.68 8.63 7.60
C ALA A 147 -22.55 7.82 6.61
N ASP A 148 -22.80 8.36 5.43
CA ASP A 148 -23.56 7.71 4.36
C ASP A 148 -22.64 6.95 3.38
N GLY A 149 -21.32 7.08 3.56
CA GLY A 149 -20.30 6.41 2.75
C GLY A 149 -19.83 7.21 1.55
N GLU A 150 -20.28 8.46 1.41
CA GLU A 150 -19.91 9.35 0.29
C GLU A 150 -18.54 9.98 0.51
N ILE A 151 -17.79 10.21 -0.57
CA ILE A 151 -16.45 10.80 -0.51
C ILE A 151 -16.52 12.24 0.02
N ILE A 152 -15.67 12.55 0.99
CA ILE A 152 -15.50 13.90 1.51
C ILE A 152 -14.50 14.66 0.65
N TYR A 153 -14.92 15.81 0.14
CA TYR A 153 -14.09 16.72 -0.64
C TYR A 153 -13.54 17.86 0.24
N SER A 154 -12.38 18.37 -0.14
CA SER A 154 -11.75 19.53 0.49
C SER A 154 -12.39 20.82 0.00
N ASP A 155 -12.92 21.65 0.90
CA ASP A 155 -13.49 22.97 0.55
C ASP A 155 -12.46 23.93 -0.07
N VAL A 156 -11.16 23.68 0.16
CA VAL A 156 -10.07 24.52 -0.34
C VAL A 156 -9.63 24.11 -1.73
N THR A 157 -9.46 22.80 -1.96
CA THR A 157 -8.89 22.28 -3.21
C THR A 157 -9.93 21.72 -4.17
N GLY A 158 -11.15 21.44 -3.69
CA GLY A 158 -12.20 20.75 -4.45
C GLY A 158 -11.91 19.28 -4.73
N LEU A 159 -10.81 18.73 -4.20
CA LEU A 159 -10.39 17.34 -4.43
C LEU A 159 -10.82 16.43 -3.27
N PRO A 160 -11.03 15.12 -3.53
CA PRO A 160 -11.23 14.12 -2.48
C PRO A 160 -10.12 14.13 -1.42
N LYS A 161 -10.52 14.01 -0.15
CA LYS A 161 -9.58 13.99 0.98
C LYS A 161 -8.93 12.61 1.13
N HIS A 162 -7.86 12.42 0.37
CA HIS A 162 -7.03 11.23 0.48
C HIS A 162 -6.10 11.27 1.70
N TYR A 163 -6.01 10.14 2.40
CA TYR A 163 -5.12 9.92 3.53
C TYR A 163 -4.25 8.69 3.33
N LEU A 164 -3.21 8.54 4.16
CA LEU A 164 -2.40 7.32 4.20
C LEU A 164 -3.03 6.40 5.25
N ALA A 165 -3.72 5.37 4.80
CA ALA A 165 -4.29 4.36 5.68
C ALA A 165 -3.17 3.55 6.34
N GLY A 166 -3.32 3.25 7.62
CA GLY A 166 -2.40 2.34 8.32
C GLY A 166 -2.58 0.90 7.83
N HIS A 167 -1.79 -0.02 8.38
CA HIS A 167 -2.07 -1.46 8.28
C HIS A 167 -3.26 -1.81 9.20
N ASP A 168 -4.42 -1.21 8.94
CA ASP A 168 -5.64 -1.37 9.72
C ASP A 168 -6.51 -2.51 9.16
N VAL A 169 -7.48 -2.97 9.95
CA VAL A 169 -8.37 -4.10 9.65
C VAL A 169 -9.11 -3.91 8.32
N GLU A 170 -9.39 -2.68 7.90
CA GLU A 170 -10.04 -2.37 6.63
C GLU A 170 -9.20 -2.76 5.41
N VAL A 171 -7.88 -2.53 5.43
CA VAL A 171 -6.94 -3.03 4.41
C VAL A 171 -7.05 -4.56 4.32
N PHE A 172 -7.11 -5.23 5.47
CA PHE A 172 -7.24 -6.69 5.52
C PHE A 172 -8.60 -7.19 5.00
N PHE A 173 -9.70 -6.47 5.24
CA PHE A 173 -11.02 -6.90 4.72
C PHE A 173 -11.07 -6.88 3.19
N GLY A 174 -10.54 -5.83 2.58
CA GLY A 174 -10.43 -5.71 1.13
C GLY A 174 -9.56 -6.81 0.53
N GLU A 175 -8.36 -7.02 1.06
CA GLU A 175 -7.47 -8.11 0.65
C GLU A 175 -8.11 -9.49 0.79
N ILE A 176 -8.75 -9.78 1.92
CA ILE A 176 -9.38 -11.08 2.17
C ILE A 176 -10.52 -11.31 1.18
N ARG A 177 -11.30 -10.27 0.84
CA ARG A 177 -12.39 -10.36 -0.12
C ARG A 177 -11.88 -10.74 -1.51
N GLN A 178 -10.74 -10.16 -1.94
CA GLN A 178 -10.20 -10.36 -3.28
C GLN A 178 -9.29 -11.59 -3.39
N HIS A 179 -8.36 -11.76 -2.45
CA HIS A 179 -7.30 -12.76 -2.51
C HIS A 179 -7.52 -13.96 -1.57
N GLY A 180 -8.50 -13.88 -0.68
CA GLY A 180 -8.76 -14.90 0.33
C GLY A 180 -7.86 -14.78 1.58
N ILE A 181 -8.17 -15.64 2.56
CA ILE A 181 -7.51 -15.66 3.88
C ILE A 181 -6.09 -16.25 3.76
N ASP A 182 -5.09 -15.56 4.30
CA ASP A 182 -3.74 -16.13 4.47
C ASP A 182 -3.56 -16.86 5.81
N SER A 183 -2.42 -17.52 5.98
CA SER A 183 -2.11 -18.34 7.17
C SER A 183 -2.12 -17.57 8.49
N SER A 184 -1.75 -16.28 8.48
CA SER A 184 -1.73 -15.43 9.68
C SER A 184 -3.15 -15.04 10.10
N VAL A 185 -4.01 -14.68 9.14
CA VAL A 185 -5.44 -14.41 9.38
C VAL A 185 -6.18 -15.69 9.73
N GLN A 186 -5.85 -16.82 9.08
CA GLN A 186 -6.42 -18.12 9.42
C GLN A 186 -6.12 -18.50 10.88
N ARG A 187 -4.89 -18.27 11.33
CA ARG A 187 -4.49 -18.48 12.73
C ARG A 187 -5.26 -17.55 13.68
N LEU A 188 -5.50 -16.29 13.31
CA LEU A 188 -6.35 -15.38 14.07
C LEU A 188 -7.80 -15.89 14.17
N LEU A 189 -8.38 -16.35 13.07
CA LEU A 189 -9.72 -16.96 13.06
C LEU A 189 -9.79 -18.21 13.92
N GLU A 190 -8.75 -19.05 13.89
CA GLU A 190 -8.65 -20.23 14.77
C GLU A 190 -8.56 -19.82 16.24
N ILE A 191 -7.77 -18.81 16.58
CA ILE A 191 -7.71 -18.26 17.95
C ILE A 191 -9.07 -17.69 18.37
N ALA A 192 -9.73 -16.91 17.50
CA ALA A 192 -11.03 -16.29 17.77
C ALA A 192 -12.17 -17.30 17.95
N LYS A 193 -12.05 -18.50 17.38
CA LYS A 193 -12.99 -19.61 17.63
C LYS A 193 -12.87 -20.19 19.04
N ASN A 194 -11.75 -19.96 19.73
CA ASN A 194 -11.59 -20.41 21.11
C ASN A 194 -12.27 -19.44 22.08
N ALA A 195 -12.82 -19.97 23.17
CA ALA A 195 -13.33 -19.14 24.24
C ALA A 195 -12.19 -18.25 24.79
N PRO A 196 -12.47 -16.97 25.11
CA PRO A 196 -11.48 -16.10 25.71
C PRO A 196 -10.97 -16.70 27.02
N PHE A 197 -9.67 -16.55 27.27
CA PHE A 197 -9.01 -17.11 28.46
C PHE A 197 -9.56 -16.55 29.77
N VAL A 198 -10.12 -15.34 29.72
CA VAL A 198 -10.78 -14.68 30.85
C VAL A 198 -12.27 -14.66 30.58
N SER A 199 -13.06 -15.24 31.48
CA SER A 199 -14.51 -15.17 31.42
C SER A 199 -15.01 -13.76 31.75
N GLU A 200 -16.15 -13.38 31.17
CA GLU A 200 -16.83 -12.13 31.53
C GLU A 200 -17.10 -12.03 33.03
N THR A 201 -17.40 -13.16 33.69
CA THR A 201 -17.58 -13.24 35.14
C THR A 201 -16.32 -12.83 35.91
N ASN A 202 -15.13 -13.29 35.47
CA ASN A 202 -13.86 -12.92 36.10
C ASN A 202 -13.52 -11.45 35.84
N ILE A 203 -13.84 -10.92 34.65
CA ILE A 203 -13.66 -9.50 34.33
C ILE A 203 -14.58 -8.64 35.21
N ALA A 204 -15.86 -9.01 35.35
CA ALA A 204 -16.84 -8.32 36.16
C ALA A 204 -16.48 -8.34 37.67
N ALA A 205 -15.98 -9.47 38.17
CA ALA A 205 -15.52 -9.61 39.54
C ALA A 205 -14.29 -8.74 39.85
N CYS A 206 -13.41 -8.52 38.86
CA CYS A 206 -12.25 -7.63 39.00
C CYS A 206 -12.56 -6.14 38.79
N CYS A 207 -13.53 -5.79 37.93
CA CYS A 207 -13.80 -4.37 37.61
C CYS A 207 -14.62 -3.63 38.68
N GLY A 208 -15.25 -4.36 39.61
CA GLY A 208 -15.96 -3.79 40.77
C GLY A 208 -17.18 -2.92 40.45
N ASN A 209 -17.48 -2.68 39.18
CA ASN A 209 -18.55 -1.78 38.72
C ASN A 209 -19.73 -2.49 38.07
N CYS A 210 -19.62 -3.81 37.83
CA CYS A 210 -20.65 -4.62 37.17
C CYS A 210 -21.44 -5.53 38.13
N VAL A 211 -21.17 -5.45 39.44
CA VAL A 211 -21.88 -6.22 40.49
C VAL A 211 -22.76 -5.27 41.31
N MET A 212 -23.64 -4.53 40.63
CA MET A 212 -24.79 -3.87 41.27
C MET A 212 -26.04 -4.22 40.46
N ASN A 213 -26.60 -5.39 40.74
CA ASN A 213 -28.01 -5.73 40.58
C ASN A 213 -28.45 -6.45 41.85
#